data_AF-A0A2G5CNN1-F1
#
_entry.id   AF-A0A2G5CNN1-F1
#
_cell.length_a   1.000
_cell.length_b   1.000
_cell.length_c   1.000
_cell.angle_alpha   90.00
_cell.angle_beta   90.00
_cell.angle_gamma   90.00
#
_symmetry.space_group_name_H-M   'P 1'
#
loop_
_entity.id
_entity.type
_entity.pdbx_description
1 polymer ?
#
loop_
_entity_poly.entity_id
_entity_poly.type
_entity_poly.pdbx_seq_one_letter_code
_entity_poly.pdbx_strand_id
1 'polypeptide(L)'
;MTSNPNLEMTIEEIKNVAICEIELLLNDNNLSLTNFSPMPLPDISTHYHVNNMLVQEELDYDHSELEREFSELRGHLNEEQRFVFDKVVHAVDSKEEGLYFVYGSGGTGKTFLWKTIISRLRSKGKIVLL
;
A
#
# COMPACT_ATOMS: atom_id res chain seq x y z
N MET A 1 -15.99 6.84 -9.00
CA MET A 1 -16.71 5.77 -9.71
C MET A 1 -15.73 4.64 -9.89
N THR A 2 -15.78 3.65 -9.01
CA THR A 2 -14.90 2.49 -8.96
C THR A 2 -15.36 1.50 -10.04
N SER A 3 -14.89 1.68 -11.26
CA SER A 3 -15.21 0.81 -12.40
C SER A 3 -14.16 -0.28 -12.51
N ASN A 4 -14.21 -1.28 -11.63
CA ASN A 4 -13.45 -2.52 -11.82
C ASN A 4 -14.42 -3.62 -12.34
N PRO A 5 -14.35 -4.05 -13.61
CA PRO A 5 -15.37 -4.93 -14.23
C PRO A 5 -15.29 -6.42 -13.85
N ASN A 6 -14.40 -6.82 -12.93
CA ASN A 6 -14.13 -8.25 -12.65
C ASN A 6 -14.47 -8.73 -11.23
N LEU A 7 -15.20 -7.94 -10.44
CA LEU A 7 -15.74 -8.37 -9.15
C LEU A 7 -17.23 -8.06 -9.08
N GLU A 8 -18.06 -8.83 -9.79
CA GLU A 8 -19.48 -8.96 -9.43
C GLU A 8 -19.56 -9.81 -8.15
N MET A 9 -19.17 -9.23 -7.02
CA MET A 9 -19.42 -9.81 -5.71
C MET A 9 -20.87 -9.56 -5.33
N THR A 10 -21.51 -10.58 -4.81
CA THR A 10 -22.81 -10.44 -4.18
C THR A 10 -22.71 -9.55 -2.94
N ILE A 11 -23.83 -8.94 -2.55
CA ILE A 11 -23.90 -8.12 -1.32
C ILE A 11 -23.44 -8.92 -0.08
N GLU A 12 -23.66 -10.23 -0.07
CA GLU A 12 -23.26 -11.09 1.03
C GLU A 12 -21.74 -11.30 1.07
N GLU A 13 -21.11 -11.49 -0.09
CA GLU A 13 -19.65 -11.57 -0.19
C GLU A 13 -18.98 -10.23 0.19
N ILE A 14 -19.57 -9.10 -0.21
CA ILE A 14 -19.09 -7.76 0.19
C ILE A 14 -19.15 -7.60 1.71
N LYS A 15 -20.26 -8.03 2.34
CA LYS A 15 -20.37 -7.99 3.81
C LYS A 15 -19.34 -8.89 4.48
N ASN A 16 -19.14 -10.10 3.98
CA ASN A 16 -18.17 -11.03 4.55
C ASN A 16 -16.73 -10.50 4.42
N VAL A 17 -16.37 -9.89 3.29
CA VAL A 17 -15.08 -9.20 3.12
C VAL A 17 -14.94 -8.05 4.12
N ALA A 18 -15.96 -7.21 4.26
CA ALA A 18 -15.92 -6.11 5.21
C ALA A 18 -15.76 -6.59 6.67
N ILE A 19 -16.42 -7.71 7.04
CA ILE A 19 -16.28 -8.33 8.35
C ILE A 19 -14.87 -8.90 8.54
N CYS A 20 -14.29 -9.55 7.53
CA CYS A 20 -12.90 -10.01 7.56
C CYS A 20 -11.91 -8.86 7.79
N GLU A 21 -12.10 -7.74 7.08
CA GLU A 21 -11.25 -6.55 7.21
C GLU A 21 -11.30 -5.98 8.64
N ILE A 22 -12.49 -5.92 9.22
CA ILE A 22 -12.66 -5.48 10.61
C ILE A 22 -11.96 -6.45 11.58
N GLU A 23 -12.06 -7.76 11.37
CA GLU A 23 -11.34 -8.76 12.18
C GLU A 23 -9.82 -8.58 12.10
N LEU A 24 -9.25 -8.28 10.92
CA LEU A 24 -7.83 -7.98 10.75
C LEU A 24 -7.40 -6.74 11.54
N LEU A 25 -8.15 -5.63 11.39
CA LEU A 25 -7.87 -4.39 12.12
C LEU A 25 -7.99 -4.55 13.64
N LEU A 26 -8.93 -5.38 14.11
CA LEU A 26 -9.07 -5.69 15.53
C LEU A 26 -7.90 -6.55 16.01
N ASN A 27 -7.47 -7.55 15.23
CA ASN A 27 -6.35 -8.41 15.59
C ASN A 27 -5.04 -7.62 15.74
N ASP A 28 -4.81 -6.61 14.90
CA ASP A 28 -3.68 -5.67 15.05
C ASP A 28 -3.69 -4.92 16.39
N ASN A 29 -4.88 -4.80 17.00
CA ASN A 29 -5.10 -4.20 18.31
C ASN A 29 -5.29 -5.25 19.43
N ASN A 30 -4.97 -6.52 19.19
CA ASN A 30 -5.19 -7.67 20.10
C ASN A 30 -6.66 -7.85 20.52
N LEU A 31 -7.59 -7.45 19.66
CA LEU A 31 -9.02 -7.62 19.81
C LEU A 31 -9.54 -8.55 18.71
N SER A 32 -10.75 -9.06 18.88
CA SER A 32 -11.46 -9.85 17.87
C SER A 32 -12.93 -9.44 17.87
N LEU A 33 -13.63 -9.66 16.75
CA LEU A 33 -15.08 -9.51 16.64
C LEU A 33 -15.82 -10.36 17.70
N THR A 34 -15.20 -11.45 18.17
CA THR A 34 -15.70 -12.25 19.30
C THR A 34 -15.83 -11.46 20.60
N ASN A 35 -15.09 -10.35 20.76
CA ASN A 35 -15.20 -9.45 21.89
C ASN A 35 -16.41 -8.49 21.79
N PHE A 36 -17.06 -8.40 20.62
CA PHE A 36 -18.15 -7.47 20.32
C PHE A 36 -19.43 -8.22 19.92
N SER A 37 -20.08 -8.90 20.85
CA SER A 37 -21.41 -9.51 20.59
C SER A 37 -22.48 -8.43 20.34
N PRO A 38 -23.38 -8.55 19.34
CA PRO A 38 -23.73 -9.73 18.53
C PRO A 38 -23.15 -9.74 17.11
N MET A 39 -21.92 -9.24 16.91
CA MET A 39 -21.33 -9.07 15.58
C MET A 39 -21.11 -10.41 14.86
N PRO A 40 -21.40 -10.49 13.55
CA PRO A 40 -21.19 -11.72 12.76
C PRO A 40 -19.69 -12.03 12.61
N LEU A 41 -19.36 -13.33 12.55
CA LEU A 41 -17.99 -13.79 12.32
C LEU A 41 -17.71 -13.91 10.82
N PRO A 42 -16.46 -13.63 10.39
CA PRO A 42 -16.07 -13.76 9.00
C PRO A 42 -16.05 -15.22 8.55
N ASP A 43 -16.39 -15.46 7.28
CA ASP A 43 -16.05 -16.73 6.63
C ASP A 43 -14.55 -16.77 6.34
N ILE A 44 -13.91 -17.90 6.60
CA ILE A 44 -12.46 -18.10 6.42
C ILE A 44 -12.13 -18.14 4.91
N SER A 45 -13.08 -18.49 4.05
CA SER A 45 -12.90 -18.44 2.59
C SER A 45 -12.57 -17.02 2.09
N THR A 46 -13.11 -15.99 2.75
CA THR A 46 -12.88 -14.58 2.42
C THR A 46 -11.50 -14.06 2.82
N HIS A 47 -10.76 -14.72 3.71
CA HIS A 47 -9.38 -14.31 4.05
C HIS A 47 -8.42 -14.34 2.85
N TYR A 48 -8.59 -15.32 1.95
CA TYR A 48 -7.79 -15.37 0.72
C TYR A 48 -8.12 -14.24 -0.25
N HIS A 49 -9.39 -13.79 -0.26
CA HIS A 49 -9.81 -12.64 -1.06
C HIS A 49 -9.27 -11.33 -0.49
N VAL A 50 -9.26 -11.17 0.84
CA VAL A 50 -8.69 -9.98 1.51
C VAL A 50 -7.17 -9.88 1.33
N ASN A 51 -6.44 -11.00 1.41
CA ASN A 51 -5.00 -10.99 1.12
C ASN A 51 -4.69 -10.61 -0.34
N ASN A 52 -5.57 -10.97 -1.27
CA ASN A 52 -5.49 -10.49 -2.64
C ASN A 52 -5.93 -9.02 -2.77
N MET A 53 -6.73 -8.49 -1.85
CA MET A 53 -7.22 -7.11 -1.91
C MET A 53 -6.09 -6.09 -1.80
N LEU A 54 -5.11 -6.28 -0.89
CA LEU A 54 -3.93 -5.40 -0.82
C LEU A 54 -3.15 -5.40 -2.15
N VAL A 55 -3.02 -6.56 -2.78
CA VAL A 55 -2.37 -6.68 -4.10
C VAL A 55 -3.22 -6.03 -5.19
N GLN A 56 -4.54 -6.19 -5.14
CA GLN A 56 -5.48 -5.60 -6.09
C GLN A 56 -5.50 -4.07 -5.98
N GLU A 57 -5.53 -3.52 -4.77
CA GLU A 57 -5.44 -2.09 -4.53
C GLU A 57 -4.14 -1.50 -5.09
N GLU A 58 -3.02 -2.20 -4.93
CA GLU A 58 -1.73 -1.79 -5.50
C GLU A 58 -1.71 -1.88 -7.04
N LEU A 59 -2.50 -2.77 -7.65
CA LEU A 59 -2.63 -2.91 -9.10
C LEU A 59 -3.67 -1.96 -9.70
N ASP A 60 -4.61 -1.47 -8.91
CA ASP A 60 -5.71 -0.59 -9.34
C ASP A 60 -5.31 0.90 -9.37
N TYR A 61 -4.10 1.26 -8.92
CA TYR A 61 -3.64 2.64 -8.98
C TYR A 61 -3.54 3.18 -10.41
N ASP A 62 -3.91 4.45 -10.60
CA ASP A 62 -3.66 5.15 -11.86
C ASP A 62 -2.16 5.44 -12.02
N HIS A 63 -1.49 4.59 -12.79
CA HIS A 63 -0.06 4.73 -13.07
C HIS A 63 0.31 6.05 -13.75
N SER A 64 -0.60 6.66 -14.54
CA SER A 64 -0.34 7.92 -15.23
C SER A 64 -0.37 9.09 -14.24
N GLU A 65 -1.33 9.08 -13.32
CA GLU A 65 -1.39 10.07 -12.24
C GLU A 65 -0.16 9.96 -11.33
N LEU A 66 0.22 8.74 -10.96
CA LEU A 66 1.40 8.48 -10.14
C LEU A 66 2.70 8.91 -10.84
N GLU A 67 2.84 8.72 -12.15
CA GLU A 67 4.02 9.18 -12.88
C GLU A 67 4.10 10.71 -12.95
N ARG A 68 2.95 11.40 -13.08
CA ARG A 68 2.88 12.86 -12.99
C ARG A 68 3.29 13.34 -11.60
N GLU A 69 2.71 12.74 -10.55
CA GLU A 69 3.05 13.07 -9.17
C GLU A 69 4.55 12.83 -8.90
N PHE A 70 5.08 11.68 -9.30
CA PHE A 70 6.50 11.38 -9.21
C PHE A 70 7.36 12.44 -9.89
N SER A 71 7.01 12.83 -11.12
CA SER A 71 7.76 13.85 -11.87
C SER A 71 7.83 15.18 -11.14
N GLU A 72 6.72 15.61 -10.53
CA GLU A 72 6.65 16.81 -9.69
C GLU A 72 7.50 16.67 -8.43
N LEU A 73 7.34 15.56 -7.69
CA LEU A 73 8.06 15.31 -6.45
C LEU A 73 9.58 15.23 -6.66
N ARG A 74 10.02 14.53 -7.71
CA ARG A 74 11.43 14.34 -8.04
C ARG A 74 12.15 15.67 -8.27
N GLY A 75 11.47 16.64 -8.90
CA GLY A 75 12.01 17.98 -9.16
C GLY A 75 12.32 18.78 -7.89
N HIS A 76 11.69 18.44 -6.77
CA HIS A 76 11.82 19.15 -5.50
C HIS A 76 12.73 18.43 -4.49
N LEU A 77 13.30 17.27 -4.83
CA LEU A 77 14.27 16.60 -3.97
C LEU A 77 15.55 17.43 -3.86
N ASN A 78 16.03 17.63 -2.63
CA ASN A 78 17.37 18.16 -2.42
C ASN A 78 18.44 17.10 -2.75
N GLU A 79 19.72 17.49 -2.74
CA GLU A 79 20.82 16.60 -3.15
C GLU A 79 20.93 15.33 -2.29
N GLU A 80 20.77 15.44 -0.96
CA GLU A 80 20.85 14.30 -0.06
C GLU A 80 19.68 13.32 -0.26
N GLN A 81 18.46 13.85 -0.36
CA GLN A 81 17.27 13.06 -0.64
C GLN A 81 17.37 12.38 -2.02
N ARG A 82 17.88 13.10 -3.03
CA ARG A 82 18.09 12.53 -4.38
C ARG A 82 19.11 11.40 -4.37
N PHE A 83 20.18 11.54 -3.60
CA PHE A 83 21.16 10.47 -3.42
C PHE A 83 20.54 9.21 -2.81
N VAL A 84 19.72 9.35 -1.76
CA VAL A 84 19.03 8.21 -1.13
C VAL A 84 18.01 7.61 -2.10
N PHE A 85 17.23 8.44 -2.78
CA PHE A 85 16.27 8.01 -3.80
C PHE A 85 16.95 7.16 -4.89
N ASP A 86 18.03 7.67 -5.49
CA ASP A 86 18.73 6.98 -6.58
C ASP A 86 19.30 5.64 -6.10
N LYS A 87 19.86 5.60 -4.88
CA LYS A 87 20.34 4.36 -4.24
C LYS A 87 19.25 3.30 -4.09
N VAL A 88 18.10 3.67 -3.54
CA VAL A 88 16.99 2.74 -3.29
C VAL A 88 16.38 2.26 -4.61
N VAL A 89 16.10 3.17 -5.54
CA VAL A 89 15.51 2.82 -6.84
C VAL A 89 16.46 1.94 -7.66
N HIS A 90 17.76 2.22 -7.64
CA HIS A 90 18.76 1.38 -8.31
C HIS A 90 18.77 -0.05 -7.74
N ALA A 91 18.74 -0.19 -6.41
CA ALA A 91 18.71 -1.50 -5.78
C ALA A 91 17.46 -2.29 -6.18
N VAL A 92 16.28 -1.66 -6.17
CA VAL A 92 15.02 -2.28 -6.61
C VAL A 92 15.07 -2.69 -8.08
N ASP A 93 15.53 -1.80 -8.97
CA ASP A 93 15.63 -2.07 -10.41
C ASP A 93 16.66 -3.19 -10.70
N SER A 94 17.73 -3.27 -9.90
CA SER A 94 18.77 -4.31 -9.99
C SER A 94 18.40 -5.61 -9.27
N LYS A 95 17.24 -5.65 -8.59
CA LYS A 95 16.80 -6.76 -7.73
C LYS A 95 17.81 -7.12 -6.64
N GLU A 96 18.50 -6.11 -6.12
CA GLU A 96 19.36 -6.23 -4.97
C GLU A 96 18.51 -6.26 -3.71
N GLU A 97 18.81 -7.20 -2.82
CA GLU A 97 18.20 -7.28 -1.50
C GLU A 97 18.96 -6.36 -0.54
N GLY A 98 18.24 -5.64 0.33
CA GLY A 98 18.87 -4.74 1.28
C GLY A 98 17.89 -4.09 2.25
N LEU A 99 18.40 -3.72 3.41
CA LEU A 99 17.69 -2.93 4.41
C LEU A 99 18.32 -1.54 4.50
N TYR A 100 17.48 -0.51 4.38
CA TYR A 100 17.93 0.89 4.36
C TYR A 100 17.38 1.65 5.56
N PHE A 101 18.24 2.42 6.22
CA PHE A 101 17.86 3.33 7.29
C PHE A 101 18.04 4.78 6.80
N VAL A 102 16.95 5.53 6.75
CA VAL A 102 16.97 6.95 6.39
C VAL A 102 17.00 7.79 7.66
N TYR A 103 18.15 8.38 7.97
CA TYR A 103 18.31 9.25 9.13
C TYR A 103 18.13 10.73 8.76
N GLY A 104 17.50 11.48 9.65
CA GLY A 104 17.38 12.92 9.54
C GLY A 104 16.60 13.50 10.72
N SER A 105 16.91 14.72 11.12
CA SER A 105 16.18 15.42 12.18
C SER A 105 14.71 15.67 11.79
N GLY A 106 13.88 16.09 12.75
CA GLY A 106 12.52 16.54 12.45
C GLY A 106 12.54 17.64 11.38
N GLY A 107 11.61 17.58 10.42
CA GLY A 107 11.51 18.60 9.36
C GLY A 107 12.38 18.37 8.12
N THR A 108 13.22 17.34 8.06
CA THR A 108 14.09 17.06 6.89
C THR A 108 13.37 16.42 5.68
N GLY A 109 12.04 16.39 5.68
CA GLY A 109 11.27 15.87 4.55
C GLY A 109 11.41 14.36 4.32
N LYS A 110 11.67 13.54 5.35
CA LYS A 110 11.71 12.07 5.21
C LYS A 110 10.43 11.51 4.59
N THR A 111 9.27 12.00 5.03
CA THR A 111 7.97 11.64 4.45
C THR A 111 7.88 12.00 2.97
N PHE A 112 8.45 13.15 2.58
CA PHE A 112 8.49 13.58 1.18
C PHE A 112 9.36 12.63 0.33
N LEU A 113 10.52 12.23 0.85
CA LEU A 113 11.38 11.24 0.19
C LEU A 113 10.65 9.89 0.02
N TRP A 114 10.03 9.36 1.09
CA TRP A 114 9.28 8.10 1.02
C TRP A 114 8.15 8.17 -0.01
N LYS A 115 7.38 9.26 0.01
CA LYS A 115 6.31 9.50 -0.97
C LYS A 115 6.85 9.45 -2.40
N THR A 116 7.99 10.11 -2.64
CA THR A 116 8.63 10.14 -3.97
C THR A 116 9.06 8.75 -4.44
N ILE A 117 9.63 7.93 -3.55
CA ILE A 117 10.02 6.54 -3.86
C ILE A 117 8.78 5.70 -4.17
N ILE A 118 7.75 5.78 -3.33
CA ILE A 118 6.51 5.00 -3.49
C ILE A 118 5.81 5.35 -4.80
N SER A 119 5.60 6.64 -5.10
CA SER A 119 4.97 7.06 -6.37
C SER A 119 5.75 6.56 -7.58
N ARG A 120 7.09 6.55 -7.51
CA ARG A 120 7.96 6.03 -8.57
C ARG A 120 7.86 4.52 -8.81
N LEU A 121 7.70 3.75 -7.75
CA LEU A 121 7.61 2.29 -7.83
C LEU A 121 6.22 1.89 -8.31
N ARG A 122 5.17 2.50 -7.73
CA ARG A 122 3.78 2.26 -8.13
C ARG A 122 3.50 2.73 -9.55
N SER A 123 4.09 3.84 -10.03
CA SER A 123 3.96 4.25 -11.45
C SER A 123 4.53 3.22 -12.43
N LYS A 124 5.49 2.40 -11.99
CA LYS A 124 6.04 1.26 -12.74
C LYS A 124 5.23 -0.03 -12.60
N GLY A 125 4.09 -0.01 -11.90
CA GLY A 125 3.30 -1.20 -11.59
C GLY A 125 3.97 -2.13 -10.58
N LYS A 126 4.90 -1.63 -9.75
CA LYS A 126 5.46 -2.40 -8.63
C LYS A 126 4.52 -2.28 -7.43
N ILE A 127 4.34 -3.41 -6.75
CA ILE A 127 3.58 -3.49 -5.50
C ILE A 127 4.47 -2.97 -4.37
N VAL A 128 3.99 -1.99 -3.61
CA VAL A 128 4.70 -1.43 -2.45
C VAL A 128 3.80 -1.54 -1.22
N LEU A 129 4.21 -2.36 -0.26
CA LEU A 129 3.49 -2.55 1.00
C LEU A 129 3.99 -1.53 2.04
N LEU A 130 3.07 -0.95 2.81
CA LEU A 130 3.33 0.07 3.84
C LEU A 130 2.97 -0.42 5.24
#